data_AF-A0A1H9Y4L9-F1
#
_entry.id   AF-A0A1H9Y4L9-F1
#
_cell.length_a   1.000
_cell.length_b   1.000
_cell.length_c   1.000
_cell.angle_alpha   90.00
_cell.angle_beta   90.00
_cell.angle_gamma   90.00
#
_symmetry.space_group_name_H-M   'P 1'
#
loop_
_entity.id
_entity.type
_entity.pdbx_description
1 polymer ?
#
loop_
_entity_poly.entity_id
_entity_poly.type
_entity_poly.pdbx_seq_one_letter_code
_entity_poly.pdbx_strand_id
1 'polypeptide(L)'
;MNKRKVIGLVNLFISGFFVYMISMFFAGGTIAENYTDETFVAPEFFWILVIWGIGALFVLFQFFKNSLAFLILSLIITWASIPIGVKVGFAIA
;
A
#
# COMPACT_ATOMS: atom_id res chain seq x y z
N MET A 1 -1.58 23.76 -9.01
CA MET A 1 -0.92 22.44 -9.14
C MET A 1 -1.48 21.72 -10.36
N ASN A 2 -0.67 20.98 -11.14
CA ASN A 2 -1.16 20.26 -12.33
C ASN A 2 -2.23 19.22 -11.94
N LYS A 3 -3.30 19.06 -12.74
CA LYS A 3 -4.38 18.08 -12.49
C LYS A 3 -3.85 16.67 -12.20
N ARG A 4 -2.83 16.20 -12.92
CA ARG A 4 -2.21 14.88 -12.70
C ARG A 4 -1.56 14.74 -11.32
N LYS A 5 -0.90 15.81 -10.84
CA LYS A 5 -0.30 15.85 -9.49
C LYS A 5 -1.38 15.80 -8.41
N VAL A 6 -2.49 16.52 -8.61
CA VAL A 6 -3.66 16.48 -7.71
C VAL A 6 -4.26 15.08 -7.66
N ILE A 7 -4.53 14.46 -8.83
CA ILE A 7 -5.08 13.10 -8.90
C ILE A 7 -4.15 12.10 -8.21
N GLY A 8 -2.84 12.18 -8.47
CA GLY A 8 -1.84 11.32 -7.83
C GLY A 8 -1.86 11.45 -6.30
N LEU A 9 -1.92 12.68 -5.77
CA LEU A 9 -2.02 12.91 -4.31
C LEU A 9 -3.31 12.38 -3.72
N VAL A 10 -4.47 12.65 -4.35
CA VAL A 10 -5.76 12.15 -3.86
C VAL A 10 -5.77 10.63 -3.84
N ASN A 11 -5.29 9.98 -4.91
CA ASN A 11 -5.13 8.53 -4.94
C ASN A 11 -4.19 8.04 -3.84
N LEU A 12 -3.06 8.72 -3.61
CA LEU A 12 -2.09 8.36 -2.59
C LEU A 12 -2.74 8.35 -1.20
N PHE A 13 -3.47 9.39 -0.81
CA PHE A 13 -4.12 9.45 0.49
C PHE A 13 -5.22 8.40 0.65
N ILE A 14 -6.07 8.23 -0.37
CA ILE A 14 -7.17 7.25 -0.32
C ILE A 14 -6.60 5.83 -0.24
N SER A 15 -5.71 5.46 -1.16
CA SER A 15 -5.10 4.12 -1.17
C SER A 15 -4.27 3.87 0.09
N GLY A 16 -3.52 4.86 0.57
CA GLY A 16 -2.71 4.76 1.79
C GLY A 16 -3.55 4.49 3.04
N PHE A 17 -4.73 5.12 3.14
CA PHE A 17 -5.68 4.83 4.23
C PHE A 17 -6.13 3.37 4.21
N PHE A 18 -6.55 2.85 3.05
CA PHE A 18 -6.96 1.45 2.93
C PHE A 18 -5.81 0.47 3.18
N VAL A 19 -4.65 0.72 2.59
CA VAL A 19 -3.44 -0.11 2.77
C VAL A 19 -3.04 -0.15 4.24
N TYR A 20 -3.04 0.98 4.95
CA TYR A 20 -2.76 1.01 6.38
C TYR A 20 -3.76 0.18 7.19
N MET A 21 -5.06 0.38 7.00
CA MET A 21 -6.10 -0.38 7.71
C MET A 21 -6.01 -1.89 7.45
N ILE A 22 -5.80 -2.28 6.20
CA ILE A 22 -5.68 -3.69 5.81
C ILE A 22 -4.40 -4.30 6.39
N SER A 23 -3.26 -3.63 6.25
CA SER A 23 -1.99 -4.10 6.83
C SER A 23 -2.07 -4.29 8.33
N MET A 24 -2.68 -3.34 9.06
CA MET A 24 -2.84 -3.45 10.51
C MET A 24 -3.76 -4.62 10.89
N PHE A 25 -4.87 -4.82 10.15
CA PHE A 25 -5.79 -5.94 10.39
C PHE A 25 -5.11 -7.30 10.18
N PHE A 26 -4.37 -7.47 9.07
CA PHE A 26 -3.70 -8.73 8.81
C PHE A 26 -2.49 -8.95 9.74
N ALA A 27 -1.66 -7.92 9.95
CA ALA A 27 -0.46 -8.06 10.77
C ALA A 27 -0.78 -8.24 12.27
N GLY A 28 -1.89 -7.66 12.74
CA GLY A 28 -2.39 -7.84 14.10
C GLY A 28 -3.05 -9.20 14.35
N GLY A 29 -3.16 -10.06 13.34
CA GLY A 29 -3.91 -11.30 13.40
C GLY A 29 -5.38 -11.06 13.12
N THR A 30 -5.97 -11.92 12.28
CA THR A 30 -7.41 -11.86 12.02
C THR A 30 -8.21 -12.17 13.28
N ILE A 31 -9.54 -11.96 13.24
CA ILE A 31 -10.47 -12.11 14.39
C ILE A 31 -10.30 -13.44 15.16
N ALA A 32 -9.76 -14.48 14.53
CA ALA A 32 -9.63 -15.81 15.09
C ALA A 32 -8.19 -16.24 15.44
N GLU A 33 -7.17 -15.39 15.26
CA GLU A 33 -5.77 -15.85 15.25
C GLU A 33 -4.84 -15.15 16.25
N ASN A 34 -5.26 -14.04 16.88
CA ASN A 34 -4.45 -13.39 17.89
C ASN A 34 -4.71 -13.97 19.30
N TYR A 35 -3.99 -15.06 19.62
CA TYR A 35 -3.97 -15.68 20.96
C TYR A 35 -2.67 -15.40 21.73
N THR A 36 -1.87 -14.43 21.30
CA THR A 36 -0.58 -14.09 21.91
C THR A 36 -0.65 -12.72 22.58
N ASP A 37 0.31 -12.41 23.44
CA ASP A 37 0.47 -11.06 24.01
C ASP A 37 1.17 -10.09 23.03
N GLU A 38 1.36 -10.49 21.77
CA GLU A 38 2.04 -9.69 20.76
C GLU A 38 1.06 -8.80 19.98
N THR A 39 1.46 -7.54 19.75
CA THR A 39 0.64 -6.60 18.97
C THR A 39 0.56 -6.99 17.48
N PHE A 40 1.61 -7.62 16.95
CA PHE A 40 1.68 -8.05 15.55
C PHE A 40 2.13 -9.50 15.47
N VAL A 41 1.17 -10.40 15.29
CA VAL A 41 1.41 -11.85 15.19
C VAL A 41 1.85 -12.29 13.79
N ALA A 42 1.59 -11.47 12.77
CA ALA A 42 1.83 -11.77 11.37
C ALA A 42 2.50 -10.59 10.63
N PRO A 43 3.69 -10.13 11.07
CA PRO A 43 4.31 -8.90 10.57
C PRO A 43 4.61 -8.90 9.05
N GLU A 44 4.70 -10.07 8.41
CA GLU A 44 4.86 -10.24 6.98
C GLU A 44 3.77 -9.55 6.15
N PHE A 45 2.57 -9.33 6.69
CA PHE A 45 1.54 -8.58 5.99
C PHE A 45 1.84 -7.08 5.84
N PHE A 46 2.88 -6.56 6.50
CA PHE A 46 3.41 -5.22 6.20
C PHE A 46 4.08 -5.11 4.83
N TRP A 47 4.30 -6.21 4.11
CA TRP A 47 4.69 -6.15 2.68
C TRP A 47 3.69 -5.38 1.82
N ILE A 48 2.42 -5.33 2.22
CA ILE A 48 1.40 -4.47 1.59
C ILE A 48 1.84 -2.99 1.61
N LEU A 49 2.34 -2.48 2.74
CA LEU A 49 2.84 -1.10 2.86
C LEU A 49 4.11 -0.89 2.04
N VAL A 50 5.02 -1.86 2.01
CA VAL A 50 6.28 -1.77 1.25
C VAL A 50 5.99 -1.64 -0.24
N ILE A 51 5.10 -2.50 -0.78
CA ILE A 51 4.72 -2.47 -2.20
C ILE A 51 3.94 -1.19 -2.52
N TRP A 52 3.04 -0.76 -1.63
CA TRP A 52 2.35 0.53 -1.79
C TRP A 52 3.33 1.70 -1.85
N GLY A 53 4.39 1.66 -1.03
CA GLY A 53 5.47 2.65 -1.03
C GLY A 53 6.14 2.81 -2.39
N ILE A 54 6.29 1.72 -3.16
CA ILE A 54 6.79 1.79 -4.54
C ILE A 54 5.84 2.62 -5.43
N GLY A 55 4.53 2.42 -5.29
CA GLY A 55 3.51 3.23 -5.95
C GLY A 55 3.55 4.71 -5.53
N ALA A 56 3.80 4.96 -4.24
CA ALA A 56 3.96 6.30 -3.69
C ALA A 56 5.16 7.06 -4.29
N LEU A 57 6.27 6.36 -4.54
CA LEU A 57 7.44 6.95 -5.21
C LEU A 57 7.11 7.47 -6.61
N PHE A 58 6.22 6.81 -7.35
CA PHE A 58 5.78 7.33 -8.66
C PHE A 58 4.96 8.62 -8.54
N VAL A 59 4.15 8.78 -7.47
CA VAL A 59 3.50 10.06 -7.18
C VAL A 59 4.54 11.13 -6.88
N LEU A 60 5.58 10.83 -6.10
CA LEU A 60 6.68 11.75 -5.85
C LEU A 60 7.42 12.14 -7.15
N PHE A 61 7.74 11.18 -8.01
CA PHE A 61 8.37 11.45 -9.30
C PHE A 61 7.50 12.30 -10.23
N GLN A 62 6.16 12.24 -10.11
CA GLN A 62 5.25 13.15 -10.82
C GLN A 62 5.54 14.62 -10.51
N PHE A 63 6.04 14.95 -9.31
CA PHE A 63 6.36 16.32 -8.92
C PHE A 63 7.58 16.87 -9.65
N PHE A 64 8.59 16.02 -9.87
CA PHE A 64 9.80 16.35 -10.62
C PHE A 64 9.57 16.33 -12.14
N LYS A 65 8.82 15.35 -12.65
CA LYS A 65 8.52 15.20 -14.07
C LYS A 65 7.06 14.81 -14.29
N ASN A 66 6.31 15.71 -14.92
CA ASN A 66 4.87 15.56 -15.14
C ASN A 66 4.55 14.58 -16.30
N SER A 67 4.79 13.29 -16.08
CA SER A 67 4.54 12.21 -17.05
C SER A 67 3.14 11.60 -16.88
N LEU A 68 2.50 11.14 -17.95
CA LEU A 68 1.29 10.32 -17.81
C LEU A 68 1.63 8.92 -17.27
N ALA A 69 2.79 8.38 -17.63
CA ALA A 69 3.21 7.05 -17.21
C ALA A 69 3.38 6.95 -15.68
N PHE A 70 3.95 7.97 -15.04
CA PHE A 70 4.10 7.99 -13.58
C PHE A 70 2.76 8.01 -12.86
N LEU A 71 1.79 8.79 -13.35
CA LEU A 71 0.42 8.75 -12.84
C LEU A 71 -0.17 7.33 -12.98
N ILE A 72 -0.13 6.72 -14.17
CA ILE A 72 -0.71 5.39 -14.40
C ILE A 72 -0.04 4.34 -13.51
N LEU A 73 1.30 4.33 -13.43
CA LEU A 73 2.05 3.40 -12.58
C LEU A 73 1.70 3.58 -11.10
N SER A 74 1.60 4.82 -10.61
CA SER A 74 1.18 5.07 -9.23
C SER A 74 -0.23 4.51 -8.95
N LEU A 75 -1.20 4.75 -9.84
CA LEU A 75 -2.56 4.25 -9.68
C LEU A 75 -2.57 2.72 -9.62
N ILE A 76 -1.89 2.05 -10.53
CA ILE A 76 -1.88 0.59 -10.59
C ILE A 76 -1.18 0.00 -9.36
N ILE A 77 0.03 0.45 -9.04
CA ILE A 77 0.86 -0.16 -7.99
C ILE A 77 0.26 0.07 -6.61
N THR A 78 -0.26 1.28 -6.33
CA THR A 78 -0.85 1.58 -5.01
C THR A 78 -2.04 0.68 -4.70
N TRP A 79 -2.91 0.39 -5.66
CA TRP A 79 -4.05 -0.52 -5.44
C TRP A 79 -3.66 -1.99 -5.55
N ALA A 80 -2.77 -2.36 -6.47
CA ALA A 80 -2.27 -3.73 -6.60
C ALA A 80 -1.45 -4.19 -5.37
N SER A 81 -0.92 -3.25 -4.59
CA SER A 81 -0.18 -3.54 -3.35
C SER A 81 -0.99 -4.39 -2.35
N ILE A 82 -2.32 -4.24 -2.32
CA ILE A 82 -3.19 -5.00 -1.42
C ILE A 82 -3.20 -6.49 -1.81
N PRO A 83 -3.71 -6.90 -2.99
CA PRO A 83 -3.76 -8.32 -3.34
C PRO A 83 -2.36 -8.94 -3.47
N ILE A 84 -1.36 -8.19 -3.95
CA ILE A 84 0.00 -8.71 -4.06
C ILE A 84 0.61 -8.88 -2.67
N GLY A 85 0.51 -7.88 -1.80
CA GLY A 85 1.07 -7.94 -0.45
C GLY A 85 0.40 -9.00 0.42
N VAL A 86 -0.92 -9.19 0.30
CA VAL A 86 -1.63 -10.31 0.94
C VAL A 86 -1.10 -11.66 0.46
N LYS A 87 -0.95 -11.83 -0.86
CA LYS A 87 -0.40 -13.07 -1.44
C LYS A 87 1.03 -13.32 -0.98
N VAL A 88 1.86 -12.28 -0.89
CA VAL A 88 3.23 -12.37 -0.37
C VAL A 88 3.22 -12.75 1.10
N GLY A 89 2.39 -12.10 1.93
CA GLY A 89 2.22 -12.43 3.34
C GLY A 89 1.92 -13.92 3.54
N PHE A 90 0.88 -14.44 2.88
CA PHE A 90 0.56 -15.87 2.95
C PHE A 90 1.63 -16.83 2.39
N ALA A 91 2.52 -16.36 1.52
CA ALA A 91 3.58 -17.20 0.97
C ALA A 91 4.80 -17.30 1.89
N ILE A 92 4.94 -16.38 2.85
CA ILE A 92 6.10 -16.29 3.74
C ILE A 92 5.76 -16.34 5.24
N ALA A 93 4.47 -16.30 5.58
CA ALA A 93 3.91 -16.67 6.88
C ALA A 93 4.01 -18.18 7.09
#